data_AF-A0A2I0L7Z9-F1
#
_entry.id   AF-A0A2I0L7Z9-F1
#
_cell.length_a   1.000
_cell.length_b   1.000
_cell.length_c   1.000
_cell.angle_alpha   90.00
_cell.angle_beta   90.00
_cell.angle_gamma   90.00
#
_symmetry.space_group_name_H-M   'P 1'
#
loop_
_entity.id
_entity.type
_entity.pdbx_description
1 polymer ?
#
loop_
_entity_poly.entity_id
_entity_poly.type
_entity_poly.pdbx_seq_one_letter_code
_entity_poly.pdbx_strand_id
1 'polypeptide(L)'
;MEEALELARSKGANDRMAGVERLLELLEASRRSLSASETTSLVDCCLDLLRDVNFRVSQGALQALASAAVLSAEHLQLHLSALVPAVVERLGDSKQPVRDASRRLLLTLMETSFSNASAFRLYLVCFLVLSF
;
A
#
# COMPACT_ATOMS: atom_id res chain seq x y z
N MET A 1 15.36 4.45 -3.69
CA MET A 1 14.28 3.48 -3.38
C MET A 1 14.84 2.34 -2.55
N GLU A 2 15.90 1.67 -3.00
CA GLU A 2 16.56 0.57 -2.27
C GLU A 2 16.95 0.92 -0.81
N GLU A 3 17.66 2.03 -0.60
CA GLU A 3 18.02 2.52 0.76
C GLU A 3 16.79 2.70 1.67
N ALA A 4 15.69 3.23 1.13
CA ALA A 4 14.47 3.45 1.89
C ALA A 4 13.79 2.12 2.27
N LEU A 5 13.87 1.11 1.41
CA LEU A 5 13.38 -0.25 1.69
C LEU A 5 14.24 -0.93 2.76
N GLU A 6 15.56 -0.73 2.75
CA GLU A 6 16.45 -1.27 3.78
C GLU A 6 16.15 -0.69 5.15
N LEU A 7 15.99 0.64 5.23
CA LEU A 7 15.57 1.32 6.47
C LEU A 7 14.21 0.81 6.95
N ALA A 8 13.26 0.63 6.04
CA ALA A 8 11.93 0.12 6.35
C ALA A 8 11.93 -1.33 6.87
N ARG A 9 12.97 -2.12 6.57
CA ARG A 9 13.15 -3.51 7.05
C ARG A 9 14.03 -3.62 8.30
N SER A 10 14.45 -2.51 8.87
CA SER A 10 15.32 -2.47 10.05
C SER A 10 14.63 -3.04 11.31
N LYS A 11 15.45 -3.48 12.28
CA LYS A 11 14.94 -3.98 13.57
C LYS A 11 14.41 -2.85 14.46
N GLY A 12 14.90 -1.62 14.28
CA GLY A 12 14.50 -0.44 15.06
C GLY A 12 13.20 0.17 14.56
N ALA A 13 12.24 0.41 15.46
CA ALA A 13 10.96 1.02 15.07
C ALA A 13 11.10 2.44 14.51
N ASN A 14 12.09 3.21 14.99
CA ASN A 14 12.38 4.56 14.47
C ASN A 14 12.93 4.51 13.05
N ASP A 15 13.86 3.59 12.79
CA ASP A 15 14.47 3.39 11.49
C ASP A 15 13.42 2.92 10.47
N ARG A 16 12.51 2.02 10.87
CA ARG A 16 11.38 1.61 10.03
C ARG A 16 10.46 2.76 9.69
N MET A 17 10.15 3.61 10.67
CA MET A 17 9.32 4.79 10.46
C MET A 17 9.98 5.76 9.48
N ALA A 18 11.28 6.05 9.66
CA ALA A 18 12.05 6.89 8.75
C ALA A 18 12.11 6.28 7.33
N GLY A 19 12.26 4.96 7.22
CA GLY A 19 12.23 4.25 5.94
C GLY A 19 10.89 4.42 5.22
N VAL A 20 9.78 4.26 5.92
CA VAL A 20 8.43 4.42 5.37
C VAL A 20 8.14 5.86 4.96
N GLU A 21 8.51 6.85 5.79
CA GLU A 21 8.40 8.27 5.45
C GLU A 21 9.20 8.57 4.18
N ARG A 22 10.43 8.04 4.09
CA ARG A 22 11.27 8.22 2.91
C ARG A 22 10.70 7.56 1.65
N LEU A 23 10.08 6.38 1.79
CA LEU A 23 9.38 5.72 0.68
C LEU A 23 8.24 6.60 0.18
N LEU A 24 7.42 7.15 1.08
CA LEU A 24 6.31 8.02 0.72
C LEU A 24 6.79 9.27 -0.02
N GLU A 25 7.81 9.96 0.50
CA GLU A 25 8.39 11.14 -0.16
C GLU A 25 8.91 10.82 -1.57
N LEU A 26 9.61 9.70 -1.74
CA LEU A 26 10.15 9.29 -3.04
C LEU A 26 9.04 9.00 -4.05
N LEU A 27 7.94 8.38 -3.60
CA LEU A 27 6.79 8.09 -4.44
C LEU A 27 6.03 9.38 -4.79
N GLU A 28 5.77 10.26 -3.83
CA GLU A 28 5.08 11.53 -4.11
C GLU A 28 5.89 12.48 -4.98
N ALA A 29 7.22 12.47 -4.86
CA ALA A 29 8.11 13.26 -5.72
C ALA A 29 8.33 12.64 -7.11
N SER A 30 8.07 11.34 -7.27
CA SER A 30 8.29 10.66 -8.55
C SER A 30 7.25 11.09 -9.59
N ARG A 31 7.72 11.34 -10.81
CA ARG A 31 6.86 11.52 -11.99
C ARG A 31 6.95 10.39 -13.01
N ARG A 32 7.77 9.37 -12.70
CA ARG A 32 7.91 8.17 -13.53
C ARG A 32 7.16 7.00 -12.89
N SER A 33 6.74 6.06 -13.72
CA SER A 33 6.34 4.75 -13.24
C SER A 33 7.53 4.02 -12.61
N LEU A 34 7.22 3.20 -11.61
CA LEU A 34 8.09 2.21 -11.03
C LEU A 34 8.23 1.03 -12.01
N SER A 35 9.42 0.46 -12.06
CA SER A 35 9.63 -0.83 -12.72
C SER A 35 8.94 -1.97 -11.96
N ALA A 36 8.66 -3.08 -12.65
CA ALA A 36 8.06 -4.27 -12.04
C ALA A 36 8.82 -4.77 -10.79
N SER A 37 10.15 -4.69 -10.80
CA SER A 37 11.01 -5.08 -9.67
C SER A 37 10.91 -4.11 -8.50
N GLU A 38 10.86 -2.80 -8.77
CA GLU A 38 10.65 -1.77 -7.75
C GLU A 38 9.27 -1.93 -7.10
N THR A 39 8.22 -2.14 -7.90
CA THR A 39 6.86 -2.37 -7.39
C THR A 39 6.78 -3.62 -6.54
N THR A 40 7.37 -4.74 -6.99
CA THR A 40 7.35 -6.00 -6.24
C THR A 40 8.07 -5.84 -4.90
N SER A 41 9.28 -5.26 -4.90
CA SER A 41 10.06 -5.05 -3.67
C SER A 41 9.34 -4.14 -2.67
N LEU A 42 8.66 -3.09 -3.19
CA LEU A 42 7.84 -2.20 -2.39
C LEU A 42 6.64 -2.93 -1.78
N VAL A 43 5.89 -3.69 -2.59
CA VAL A 43 4.73 -4.44 -2.09
C VAL A 43 5.14 -5.44 -1.02
N ASP A 44 6.16 -6.25 -1.26
CA ASP A 44 6.63 -7.25 -0.30
C ASP A 44 7.04 -6.57 1.02
N CYS A 45 7.80 -5.48 0.93
CA CYS A 45 8.20 -4.71 2.10
C CYS A 45 6.98 -4.14 2.85
N CYS A 46 6.03 -3.54 2.14
CA CYS A 46 4.85 -2.95 2.75
C CYS A 46 3.95 -4.00 3.40
N LEU A 47 3.78 -5.18 2.79
CA LEU A 47 2.98 -6.28 3.36
C LEU A 47 3.50 -6.72 4.73
N ASP A 48 4.82 -6.80 4.89
CA ASP A 48 5.44 -7.07 6.20
C ASP A 48 5.15 -5.93 7.20
N LEU A 49 5.24 -4.68 6.74
CA LEU A 49 5.03 -3.48 7.56
C LEU A 49 3.58 -3.24 7.95
N LEU A 50 2.61 -3.80 7.21
CA LEU A 50 1.19 -3.74 7.62
C LEU A 50 0.97 -4.43 8.96
N ARG A 51 1.81 -5.40 9.31
CA ARG A 51 1.76 -6.18 10.55
C ARG A 51 2.63 -5.59 11.66
N ASP A 52 3.21 -4.41 11.45
CA ASP A 52 4.05 -3.77 12.45
C ASP A 52 3.29 -3.44 13.74
N VAL A 53 3.97 -3.56 14.88
CA VAL A 53 3.44 -3.17 16.19
C VAL A 53 3.21 -1.66 16.30
N ASN A 54 3.96 -0.87 15.53
CA ASN A 54 3.82 0.58 15.46
C ASN A 54 2.85 0.97 14.35
N PHE A 55 1.69 1.49 14.76
CA PHE A 55 0.64 1.90 13.83
C PHE A 55 1.10 2.97 12.82
N ARG A 56 2.10 3.81 13.15
CA ARG A 56 2.62 4.82 12.21
C ARG A 56 3.38 4.19 11.05
N VAL A 57 4.09 3.10 11.31
CA VAL A 57 4.80 2.32 10.28
C VAL A 57 3.79 1.67 9.35
N SER A 58 2.78 0.99 9.91
CA SER A 58 1.69 0.38 9.13
C SER A 58 0.89 1.42 8.32
N GLN A 59 0.54 2.55 8.96
CA GLN A 59 -0.14 3.67 8.29
C GLN A 59 0.68 4.20 7.12
N GLY A 60 1.97 4.49 7.33
CA GLY A 60 2.82 5.02 6.27
C GLY A 60 3.02 4.02 5.13
N ALA A 61 3.09 2.71 5.42
CA ALA A 61 3.17 1.68 4.39
C ALA A 61 1.91 1.67 3.51
N LEU A 62 0.71 1.81 4.11
CA LEU A 62 -0.55 1.97 3.37
C LEU A 62 -0.54 3.23 2.48
N GLN A 63 -0.01 4.34 2.99
CA GLN A 63 0.10 5.59 2.22
C GLN A 63 1.09 5.45 1.06
N ALA A 64 2.24 4.82 1.28
CA ALA A 64 3.22 4.54 0.23
C ALA A 64 2.61 3.65 -0.87
N LEU A 65 1.89 2.58 -0.50
CA LEU A 65 1.17 1.75 -1.46
C LEU A 65 0.13 2.54 -2.27
N ALA A 66 -0.56 3.50 -1.65
CA ALA A 66 -1.55 4.32 -2.36
C ALA A 66 -0.86 5.23 -3.39
N SER A 67 0.26 5.85 -3.05
CA SER A 67 1.05 6.65 -3.99
C SER A 67 1.61 5.78 -5.13
N ALA A 68 2.09 4.58 -4.83
CA ALA A 68 2.56 3.63 -5.84
C ALA A 68 1.43 3.15 -6.78
N ALA A 69 0.21 2.99 -6.27
CA ALA A 69 -0.95 2.63 -7.07
C ALA A 69 -1.26 3.67 -8.15
N VAL A 70 -1.05 4.95 -7.86
CA VAL A 70 -1.23 6.04 -8.84
C VAL A 70 -0.12 6.03 -9.88
N LEU A 71 1.13 5.78 -9.47
CA LEU A 71 2.28 5.80 -10.38
C LEU A 71 2.38 4.56 -11.28
N SER A 72 1.93 3.40 -10.79
CA SER A 72 2.25 2.09 -11.40
C SER A 72 1.15 1.06 -11.19
N ALA A 73 -0.07 1.47 -11.52
CA ALA A 73 -1.26 0.62 -11.43
C ALA A 73 -1.08 -0.72 -12.15
N GLU A 74 -0.46 -0.73 -13.33
CA GLU A 74 -0.23 -1.95 -14.12
C GLU A 74 0.59 -3.02 -13.38
N HIS A 75 1.68 -2.61 -12.72
CA HIS A 75 2.55 -3.52 -11.98
C HIS A 75 1.93 -3.90 -10.63
N LEU A 76 1.20 -2.97 -10.01
CA LEU A 76 0.54 -3.22 -8.73
C LEU A 76 -0.66 -4.18 -8.87
N GLN A 77 -1.31 -4.20 -10.04
CA GLN A 77 -2.42 -5.11 -10.35
C GLN A 77 -2.05 -6.59 -10.21
N LEU A 78 -0.79 -6.93 -10.49
CA LEU A 78 -0.27 -8.29 -10.35
C LEU A 78 -0.24 -8.78 -8.90
N HIS A 79 -0.23 -7.84 -7.94
CA HIS A 79 -0.09 -8.12 -6.51
C HIS A 79 -1.40 -8.00 -5.73
N LEU A 80 -2.52 -7.69 -6.40
CA LEU A 80 -3.81 -7.42 -5.73
C LEU A 80 -4.35 -8.62 -4.95
N SER A 81 -4.04 -9.85 -5.37
CA SER A 81 -4.46 -11.08 -4.69
C SER A 81 -3.91 -11.19 -3.26
N ALA A 82 -2.69 -10.68 -3.03
CA ALA A 82 -2.07 -10.62 -1.70
C ALA A 82 -2.39 -9.30 -0.99
N LEU A 83 -2.42 -8.19 -1.75
CA LEU A 83 -2.58 -6.84 -1.20
C LEU A 83 -3.99 -6.60 -0.64
N VAL A 84 -5.04 -6.97 -1.39
CA VAL A 84 -6.42 -6.65 -1.00
C VAL A 84 -6.80 -7.31 0.33
N PRO A 85 -6.59 -8.62 0.55
CA PRO A 85 -6.91 -9.25 1.84
C PRO A 85 -6.15 -8.61 3.00
N ALA A 86 -4.87 -8.28 2.81
CA ALA A 86 -4.05 -7.66 3.85
C ALA A 86 -4.55 -6.26 4.24
N VAL A 87 -4.90 -5.43 3.25
CA VAL A 87 -5.43 -4.07 3.48
C VAL A 87 -6.82 -4.12 4.09
N VAL A 88 -7.66 -5.07 3.67
CA VAL A 88 -8.97 -5.33 4.25
C VAL A 88 -8.86 -5.66 5.73
N GLU A 89 -7.91 -6.51 6.12
CA GLU A 89 -7.69 -6.85 7.54
C GLU A 89 -7.38 -5.59 8.36
N ARG A 90 -6.64 -4.63 7.77
CA ARG A 90 -6.32 -3.33 8.40
C ARG A 90 -7.51 -2.37 8.50
N LEU A 91 -8.63 -2.60 7.80
CA LEU A 91 -9.87 -1.84 8.04
C LEU A 91 -10.44 -2.10 9.45
N GLY A 92 -10.13 -3.26 10.04
CA GLY A 92 -10.48 -3.62 11.40
C GLY A 92 -9.48 -3.14 12.46
N ASP A 93 -8.45 -2.38 12.09
CA ASP A 93 -7.42 -1.94 13.05
C ASP A 93 -8.04 -1.06 14.14
N SER A 94 -7.54 -1.17 15.37
CA SER A 94 -7.98 -0.36 16.52
C SER A 94 -7.75 1.15 16.32
N LYS A 95 -6.76 1.54 15.50
CA LYS A 95 -6.35 2.92 15.27
C LYS A 95 -7.04 3.50 14.05
N GLN A 96 -7.76 4.62 14.25
CA GLN A 96 -8.45 5.34 13.18
C GLN A 96 -7.52 5.73 11.99
N PRO A 97 -6.27 6.21 12.20
CA PRO A 97 -5.40 6.55 11.08
C PRO A 97 -5.06 5.38 10.15
N VAL A 98 -4.93 4.17 10.68
CA VAL A 98 -4.66 2.96 9.89
C VAL A 98 -5.90 2.57 9.07
N ARG A 99 -7.09 2.67 9.68
CA ARG A 99 -8.36 2.42 8.98
C ARG A 99 -8.56 3.41 7.83
N ASP A 100 -8.32 4.69 8.06
CA ASP A 100 -8.50 5.74 7.05
C ASP A 100 -7.48 5.59 5.90
N ALA A 101 -6.21 5.26 6.22
CA ALA A 101 -5.21 4.96 5.20
C ALA A 101 -5.57 3.72 4.37
N SER A 102 -6.12 2.68 5.01
CA SER A 102 -6.58 1.45 4.33
C SER A 102 -7.73 1.75 3.37
N ARG A 103 -8.74 2.52 3.82
CA ARG A 103 -9.86 2.96 2.98
C ARG A 103 -9.36 3.75 1.77
N ARG A 104 -8.44 4.70 1.99
CA ARG A 104 -7.86 5.51 0.92
C ARG A 104 -7.14 4.65 -0.11
N LEU A 105 -6.32 3.70 0.32
CA LEU A 105 -5.64 2.78 -0.59
C LEU A 105 -6.65 1.98 -1.42
N LEU A 106 -7.69 1.40 -0.81
CA LEU A 106 -8.72 0.65 -1.54
C LEU A 106 -9.42 1.52 -2.59
N LEU A 107 -9.78 2.76 -2.24
CA LEU A 107 -10.38 3.70 -3.18
C LEU A 107 -9.43 4.03 -4.34
N THR A 108 -8.16 4.30 -4.05
CA THR A 108 -7.15 4.57 -5.08
C THR A 108 -6.98 3.35 -6.01
N LEU A 109 -6.96 2.13 -5.47
CA LEU A 109 -6.91 0.91 -6.28
C LEU A 109 -8.14 0.75 -7.17
N MET A 110 -9.33 1.14 -6.72
CA MET A 110 -10.54 1.15 -7.55
C MET A 110 -10.42 2.14 -8.71
N GLU A 111 -9.98 3.36 -8.41
CA GLU A 111 -9.86 4.44 -9.39
C GLU A 111 -8.84 4.11 -10.47
N THR A 112 -7.66 3.62 -10.06
CA THR A 112 -6.57 3.31 -11.00
C THR A 112 -6.82 2.02 -11.78
N SER A 113 -7.58 1.07 -11.22
CA SER A 113 -7.94 -0.18 -11.92
C SER A 113 -9.08 -0.02 -12.92
N PHE A 114 -9.88 1.05 -12.82
CA PHE A 114 -11.00 1.33 -13.72
C PHE A 114 -10.57 1.50 -15.18
N SER A 115 -9.30 1.85 -15.41
CA SER A 115 -8.76 2.03 -16.76
C SER A 115 -8.49 0.72 -17.51
N ASN A 116 -8.31 -0.43 -16.84
CA ASN A 116 -7.71 -1.61 -17.48
C ASN A 116 -8.38 -2.99 -17.24
N ALA A 117 -9.31 -3.19 -16.28
CA ALA A 117 -10.00 -4.49 -16.15
C ALA A 117 -11.37 -4.45 -15.46
N SER A 118 -12.37 -5.10 -16.06
CA SER A 118 -13.78 -5.16 -15.61
C SER A 118 -14.05 -6.12 -14.44
N ALA A 119 -13.18 -7.10 -14.17
CA ALA A 119 -13.40 -8.12 -13.13
C ALA A 119 -13.10 -7.64 -11.70
N PHE A 120 -12.12 -6.75 -11.53
CA PHE A 120 -11.74 -6.23 -10.21
C PHE A 120 -12.84 -5.36 -9.59
N ARG A 121 -13.63 -4.70 -10.45
CA ARG A 121 -14.78 -3.88 -10.08
C ARG A 121 -15.84 -4.67 -9.33
N LEU A 122 -16.11 -5.92 -9.70
CA LEU A 122 -17.16 -6.73 -9.06
C LEU A 122 -16.72 -7.23 -7.68
N TYR A 123 -15.46 -7.63 -7.55
CA TYR A 123 -14.91 -8.13 -6.29
C TYR A 123 -14.77 -7.04 -5.22
N LEU A 124 -14.19 -5.88 -5.55
CA LEU A 124 -14.00 -4.84 -4.55
C LEU A 124 -15.31 -4.13 -4.18
N VAL A 125 -16.21 -3.92 -5.15
CA VAL A 125 -17.54 -3.36 -4.88
C VAL A 125 -18.36 -4.32 -4.03
N CYS A 126 -18.39 -5.63 -4.33
CA CYS A 126 -19.06 -6.59 -3.45
C CYS A 126 -18.43 -6.60 -2.06
N PHE A 127 -17.10 -6.58 -1.95
CA PHE A 127 -16.41 -6.63 -0.66
C PHE A 127 -16.66 -5.39 0.21
N LEU A 128 -16.62 -4.19 -0.36
CA LEU A 128 -16.91 -2.93 0.35
C LEU A 128 -18.39 -2.79 0.72
N VAL A 129 -19.30 -3.23 -0.15
CA VAL A 129 -20.76 -3.16 0.08
C VAL A 129 -21.25 -4.22 1.07
N LEU A 130 -20.54 -5.34 1.24
CA LEU A 130 -20.90 -6.38 2.22
C LEU A 130 -20.26 -6.18 3.60
N SER A 131 -19.34 -5.23 3.77
CA SER A 131 -18.59 -5.00 5.02
C SER A 131 -19.01 -3.74 5.79
N PHE A 132 -20.06 -3.04 5.34
CA PHE A 132 -20.72 -1.91 6.02
C PHE A 132 -22.25 -2.08 5.94
#